data_AF-A0A6P6XUU3-F1
#
_entry.id   AF-A0A6P6XUU3-F1
#
_cell.length_a   1.000
_cell.length_b   1.000
_cell.length_c   1.000
_cell.angle_alpha   90.00
_cell.angle_beta   90.00
_cell.angle_gamma   90.00
#
_symmetry.space_group_name_H-M   'P 1'
#
loop_
_entity.id
_entity.type
_entity.pdbx_description
1 polymer ?
#
loop_
_entity_poly.entity_id
_entity_poly.type
_entity_poly.pdbx_seq_one_letter_code
_entity_poly.pdbx_strand_id
1 'polypeptide(L)'
;MLLITKTNPAKMNFTLLFVLFLTSSSLFHFDLVASFISNSELSSQTVDTWQKRNDIDDSSSSSSSIIWLKKCRTMETMIEMSKDEIGSNGELIRRCHGQALVSKCEGACVSNLRPSIQTPTGLLKECNCCRETSMQTKRIILDNCFDQDGNELIGEKLIITVNEPRHCACFQCTN
;
A
#
# COMPACT_ATOMS: atom_id res chain seq x y z
N MET A 1 -6.81 -11.65 27.10
CA MET A 1 -6.64 -12.91 26.35
C MET A 1 -7.85 -13.06 25.44
N LEU A 2 -7.75 -12.58 24.19
CA LEU A 2 -8.83 -12.57 23.21
C LEU A 2 -8.54 -13.64 22.16
N LEU A 3 -9.41 -14.64 22.06
CA LEU A 3 -9.36 -15.71 21.07
C LEU A 3 -9.95 -15.21 19.75
N ILE A 4 -9.12 -15.06 18.72
CA ILE A 4 -9.58 -14.83 17.34
C ILE A 4 -9.67 -16.20 16.67
N THR A 5 -10.88 -16.62 16.30
CA THR A 5 -11.13 -17.84 15.53
C THR A 5 -10.76 -17.62 14.06
N LYS A 6 -9.81 -18.41 13.57
CA LYS A 6 -9.35 -18.46 12.19
C LYS A 6 -10.31 -19.33 11.37
N THR A 7 -11.16 -18.74 10.54
CA THR A 7 -11.93 -19.49 9.54
C THR A 7 -11.11 -19.62 8.25
N ASN A 8 -11.00 -20.87 7.79
CA ASN A 8 -10.19 -21.31 6.67
C ASN A 8 -11.15 -21.73 5.54
N PRO A 9 -11.16 -21.10 4.35
CA PRO A 9 -11.97 -21.60 3.26
C PRO A 9 -11.24 -22.75 2.56
N ALA A 10 -11.73 -23.96 2.86
CA ALA A 10 -11.36 -25.18 2.18
C ALA A 10 -11.80 -25.16 0.70
N LYS A 11 -10.91 -25.73 -0.12
CA LYS A 11 -11.07 -26.31 -1.46
C LYS A 11 -12.51 -26.57 -1.91
N MET A 12 -12.90 -26.00 -3.06
CA MET A 12 -14.03 -26.48 -3.86
C MET A 12 -13.51 -27.16 -5.13
N ASN A 13 -13.75 -28.47 -5.19
CA ASN A 13 -13.55 -29.37 -6.32
C ASN A 13 -14.82 -29.29 -7.20
N PHE A 14 -14.70 -29.03 -8.50
CA PHE A 14 -15.86 -29.04 -9.41
C PHE A 14 -15.66 -30.12 -10.48
N THR A 15 -16.22 -31.30 -10.19
CA THR A 15 -16.23 -32.46 -11.06
C THR A 15 -17.62 -32.57 -11.70
N LEU A 16 -17.64 -32.49 -13.03
CA LEU A 16 -18.56 -33.13 -13.99
C LEU A 16 -20.09 -33.12 -13.72
N LEU A 17 -20.83 -32.42 -14.59
CA LEU A 17 -22.14 -32.87 -15.05
C LEU A 17 -22.14 -32.97 -16.58
N PHE A 18 -22.06 -34.21 -17.06
CA PHE A 18 -22.48 -34.63 -18.40
C PHE A 18 -24.01 -34.67 -18.40
N VAL A 19 -24.68 -33.90 -19.25
CA VAL A 19 -26.08 -34.16 -19.64
C VAL A 19 -26.18 -34.10 -21.15
N LEU A 20 -26.46 -35.28 -21.70
CA LEU A 20 -26.82 -35.54 -23.09
C LEU A 20 -28.17 -34.89 -23.39
N PHE A 21 -28.26 -34.10 -24.45
CA PHE A 21 -29.48 -33.94 -25.22
C PHE A 21 -29.17 -34.13 -26.71
N LEU A 22 -29.52 -35.32 -27.20
CA LEU A 22 -29.72 -35.63 -28.61
C LEU A 22 -31.16 -35.27 -28.98
N THR A 23 -31.36 -35.02 -30.28
CA THR A 23 -32.59 -34.65 -31.04
C THR A 23 -32.70 -33.13 -31.23
N SER A 24 -32.83 -32.56 -32.42
CA SER A 24 -33.11 -33.09 -33.76
C SER A 24 -32.80 -32.00 -34.81
N SER A 25 -32.21 -32.43 -35.92
CA SER A 25 -32.51 -31.98 -37.29
C SER A 25 -32.59 -30.48 -37.60
N SER A 26 -31.53 -29.91 -38.18
CA SER A 26 -31.62 -28.96 -39.30
C SER A 26 -30.25 -28.81 -39.93
N LEU A 27 -30.16 -29.11 -41.23
CA LEU A 27 -28.98 -28.96 -42.07
C LEU A 27 -28.54 -27.49 -42.10
N PHE A 28 -27.29 -27.21 -41.78
CA PHE A 28 -26.56 -26.10 -42.39
C PHE A 28 -25.13 -26.56 -42.72
N HIS A 29 -24.88 -26.61 -44.02
CA HIS A 29 -23.60 -26.81 -44.66
C HIS A 29 -22.73 -25.59 -44.33
N PHE A 30 -21.64 -25.77 -43.56
CA PHE A 30 -20.62 -24.74 -43.40
C PHE A 30 -19.36 -25.23 -44.10
N ASP A 31 -19.10 -24.63 -45.26
CA ASP A 31 -17.87 -24.81 -46.01
C ASP A 31 -16.68 -24.30 -45.21
N LEU A 32 -15.68 -25.17 -45.11
CA LEU A 32 -14.30 -24.87 -44.74
C LEU A 32 -13.71 -23.90 -45.78
N VAL A 33 -13.42 -22.67 -45.38
CA VAL A 33 -12.42 -21.86 -46.06
C VAL A 33 -11.29 -21.57 -45.09
N ALA A 34 -10.23 -22.35 -45.26
CA ALA A 34 -8.91 -22.07 -44.73
C ALA A 34 -8.45 -20.71 -45.24
N SER A 35 -8.07 -19.82 -44.32
CA SER A 35 -7.31 -18.63 -44.64
C SER A 35 -5.97 -18.73 -43.93
N PHE A 36 -5.02 -19.38 -44.61
CA PHE A 36 -3.60 -19.17 -44.37
C PHE A 36 -3.26 -17.78 -44.91
N ILE A 37 -2.94 -16.84 -44.01
CA ILE A 37 -2.18 -15.65 -44.39
C ILE A 37 -0.84 -15.76 -43.68
N SER A 38 0.12 -16.31 -44.41
CA SER A 38 1.52 -15.98 -44.22
C SER A 38 1.71 -14.52 -44.61
N ASN A 39 2.11 -13.67 -43.68
CA ASN A 39 2.85 -12.47 -44.02
C ASN A 39 4.03 -12.34 -43.04
N SER A 40 5.17 -12.79 -43.54
CA SER A 40 6.47 -12.28 -43.16
C SER A 40 6.57 -10.83 -43.61
N GLU A 41 6.67 -9.89 -42.67
CA GLU A 41 7.32 -8.63 -42.98
C GLU A 41 8.07 -8.08 -41.76
N LEU A 42 9.37 -8.34 -41.86
CA LEU A 42 10.47 -7.74 -41.14
C LEU A 42 10.44 -6.22 -41.33
N SER A 43 10.22 -5.47 -40.26
CA SER A 43 10.77 -4.11 -40.17
C SER A 43 11.41 -3.90 -38.80
N SER A 44 12.73 -4.00 -38.81
CA SER A 44 13.57 -3.42 -37.78
C SER A 44 13.40 -1.90 -37.79
N GLN A 45 13.31 -1.28 -36.62
CA GLN A 45 14.09 -0.12 -36.18
C GLN A 45 13.34 0.65 -35.10
N THR A 46 13.84 0.56 -33.86
CA THR A 46 14.13 1.68 -32.93
C THR A 46 14.60 1.02 -31.64
N VAL A 47 15.87 0.61 -31.56
CA VAL A 47 16.98 1.40 -30.99
C VAL A 47 16.55 2.12 -29.71
N ASP A 48 17.05 1.56 -28.61
CA ASP A 48 17.06 2.07 -27.27
C ASP A 48 17.41 3.56 -27.19
N THR A 49 16.56 4.33 -26.53
CA THR A 49 16.99 5.52 -25.79
C THR A 49 16.02 5.73 -24.63
N TRP A 50 16.32 5.09 -23.49
CA TRP A 50 15.81 5.53 -22.20
C TRP A 50 16.50 6.86 -21.89
N GLN A 51 15.92 7.93 -22.42
CA GLN A 51 16.38 9.29 -22.22
C GLN A 51 16.26 9.62 -20.72
N LYS A 52 17.41 9.74 -20.05
CA LYS A 52 17.59 10.45 -18.78
C LYS A 52 16.74 11.72 -18.82
N ARG A 53 15.71 11.81 -17.96
CA ARG A 53 15.01 13.07 -17.70
C ARG A 53 15.42 13.54 -16.32
N ASN A 54 16.07 14.71 -16.34
CA ASN A 54 16.78 15.38 -15.28
C ASN A 54 15.92 15.66 -14.04
N ASP A 55 16.63 15.78 -12.92
CA ASP A 55 16.19 16.46 -11.71
C ASP A 55 15.61 17.84 -12.06
N ILE A 56 14.33 18.02 -11.74
CA ILE A 56 13.65 19.30 -11.68
C ILE A 56 13.22 19.45 -10.22
N ASP A 57 13.95 20.30 -9.51
CA ASP A 57 13.47 20.99 -8.33
C ASP A 57 12.53 22.08 -8.82
N ASP A 58 11.24 21.98 -8.53
CA ASP A 58 10.31 23.09 -8.75
C ASP A 58 9.33 23.22 -7.58
N SER A 59 9.63 24.22 -6.77
CA SER A 59 8.69 24.96 -5.95
C SER A 59 7.80 25.83 -6.85
N SER A 60 6.70 25.29 -7.36
CA SER A 60 5.58 26.13 -7.80
C SER A 60 4.27 25.35 -7.84
N SER A 61 3.31 25.86 -7.09
CA SER A 61 1.90 25.52 -7.10
C SER A 61 1.26 25.73 -8.47
N SER A 62 0.83 24.66 -9.13
CA SER A 62 -0.18 24.73 -10.18
C SER A 62 -1.05 23.46 -10.14
N SER A 63 -2.27 23.61 -9.61
CA SER A 63 -3.32 22.61 -9.68
C SER A 63 -3.62 22.28 -11.14
N SER A 64 -3.25 21.09 -11.58
CA SER A 64 -3.60 20.52 -12.87
C SER A 64 -3.65 19.01 -12.73
N SER A 65 -4.78 18.43 -13.10
CA SER A 65 -5.35 17.15 -12.68
C SER A 65 -4.69 15.89 -13.27
N ILE A 66 -3.36 15.87 -13.36
CA ILE A 66 -2.60 14.63 -13.34
C ILE A 66 -2.24 14.44 -11.88
N ILE A 67 -2.46 13.26 -11.29
CA ILE A 67 -1.94 12.96 -9.95
C ILE A 67 -0.43 13.18 -10.02
N TRP A 68 0.01 14.38 -9.62
CA TRP A 68 1.39 14.72 -9.38
C TRP A 68 1.83 13.73 -8.31
N LEU A 69 2.39 12.61 -8.76
CA LEU A 69 2.97 11.60 -7.91
C LEU A 69 4.12 12.30 -7.19
N LYS A 70 3.82 12.88 -6.03
CA LYS A 70 4.79 13.51 -5.16
C LYS A 70 5.90 12.49 -4.93
N LYS A 71 7.15 12.86 -5.24
CA LYS A 71 8.31 12.01 -4.95
C LYS A 71 8.26 11.58 -3.48
N CYS A 72 8.67 10.34 -3.20
CA CYS A 72 8.79 9.82 -1.83
C CYS A 72 9.60 10.79 -0.96
N ARG A 73 9.00 11.22 0.17
CA ARG A 73 9.62 12.16 1.11
C ARG A 73 9.04 12.01 2.51
N THR A 74 9.76 12.57 3.47
CA THR A 74 9.27 12.71 4.85
C THR A 74 8.34 13.92 4.94
N MET A 75 7.18 13.74 5.56
CA MET A 75 6.15 14.75 5.73
C MET A 75 5.69 14.77 7.18
N GLU A 76 5.44 15.96 7.71
CA GLU A 76 4.83 16.12 9.03
C GLU A 76 3.31 16.06 8.94
N THR A 77 2.67 15.47 9.96
CA THR A 77 1.22 15.39 10.09
C THR A 77 0.82 15.60 11.54
N MET A 78 -0.24 16.36 11.77
CA MET A 78 -0.81 16.51 13.10
C MET A 78 -1.72 15.32 13.39
N ILE A 79 -1.51 14.67 14.53
CA ILE A 79 -2.36 13.57 14.99
C ILE A 79 -2.78 13.80 16.44
N GLU A 80 -4.00 13.35 16.75
CA GLU A 80 -4.50 13.27 18.11
C GLU A 80 -4.02 11.97 18.75
N MET A 81 -3.59 12.07 20.00
CA MET A 81 -3.02 10.97 20.78
C MET A 81 -3.70 10.90 22.14
N SER A 82 -3.88 9.68 22.62
CA SER A 82 -4.32 9.41 23.99
C SER A 82 -3.47 8.32 24.62
N LYS A 83 -3.27 8.42 25.93
CA LYS A 83 -2.53 7.42 26.71
C LYS A 83 -3.15 7.25 28.09
N ASP A 84 -3.35 5.99 28.43
CA ASP A 84 -3.81 5.55 29.76
C ASP A 84 -2.59 5.18 30.62
N GLU A 85 -2.57 5.68 31.85
CA GLU A 85 -1.65 5.27 32.90
C GLU A 85 -2.40 4.32 33.85
N ILE A 86 -1.95 3.07 33.89
CA ILE A 86 -2.57 2.00 34.68
C ILE A 86 -1.64 1.72 35.87
N GLY A 87 -2.21 1.75 37.08
CA GLY A 87 -1.51 1.42 38.31
C GLY A 87 -1.15 -0.07 38.42
N SER A 88 -0.33 -0.41 39.41
CA SER A 88 0.11 -1.79 39.65
C SER A 88 -1.02 -2.76 40.01
N ASN A 89 -2.13 -2.24 40.52
CA ASN A 89 -3.36 -2.95 40.83
C ASN A 89 -4.30 -3.11 39.60
N GLY A 90 -3.94 -2.58 38.43
CA GLY A 90 -4.77 -2.59 37.23
C GLY A 90 -5.80 -1.46 37.16
N GLU A 91 -5.78 -0.52 38.11
CA GLU A 91 -6.67 0.64 38.13
C GLU A 91 -6.19 1.72 37.15
N LEU A 92 -7.13 2.43 36.53
CA LEU A 92 -6.82 3.59 35.69
C LEU A 92 -6.49 4.78 36.59
N ILE A 93 -5.23 5.19 36.63
CA ILE A 93 -4.80 6.37 37.40
C ILE A 93 -5.25 7.64 36.69
N ARG A 94 -4.97 7.72 35.39
CA ARG A 94 -5.36 8.85 34.54
C ARG A 94 -5.32 8.48 33.07
N ARG A 95 -6.09 9.23 32.28
CA ARG A 95 -6.06 9.20 30.81
C ARG A 95 -5.71 10.60 30.31
N CYS A 96 -4.62 10.72 29.56
CA CYS A 96 -4.17 11.98 29.01
C CYS A 96 -4.32 12.02 27.49
N HIS A 97 -4.74 13.16 26.98
CA HIS A 97 -4.94 13.45 25.57
C HIS A 97 -4.06 14.63 25.13
N GLY A 98 -3.73 14.67 23.86
CA GLY A 98 -2.97 15.76 23.27
C GLY A 98 -2.87 15.62 21.76
N GLN A 99 -2.33 16.65 21.12
CA GLN A 99 -2.02 16.61 19.70
C GLN A 99 -0.51 16.73 19.51
N ALA A 100 0.00 16.01 18.52
CA ALA A 100 1.40 16.07 18.18
C ALA A 100 1.60 16.10 16.67
N LEU A 101 2.54 16.94 16.26
CA LEU A 101 3.08 16.91 14.90
C LEU A 101 4.07 15.75 14.82
N VAL A 102 3.79 14.73 14.02
CA VAL A 102 4.67 13.56 13.82
C VAL A 102 5.06 13.40 12.37
N SER A 103 6.24 12.82 12.14
CA SER A 103 6.73 12.54 10.79
C SER A 103 6.14 11.24 10.23
N LYS A 104 5.90 11.21 8.92
CA LYS A 104 5.51 10.03 8.14
C LYS A 104 6.19 10.01 6.77
N CYS A 105 6.26 8.84 6.14
CA CYS A 105 6.69 8.72 4.75
C CYS A 105 5.50 8.81 3.80
N GLU A 106 5.58 9.68 2.80
CA GLU A 106 4.52 9.83 1.79
C GLU A 106 5.12 10.10 0.41
N GLY A 107 4.51 9.50 -0.61
CA GLY A 107 4.85 9.75 -2.01
C GLY A 107 4.90 8.47 -2.83
N ALA A 108 5.37 8.61 -4.06
CA ALA A 108 5.44 7.54 -5.04
C ALA A 108 6.88 7.14 -5.37
N CYS A 109 7.04 5.88 -5.76
CA CYS A 109 8.29 5.30 -6.21
C CYS A 109 8.11 4.66 -7.58
N VAL A 110 9.13 4.77 -8.43
CA VAL A 110 9.13 4.17 -9.77
C VAL A 110 9.19 2.65 -9.63
N SER A 111 8.25 1.96 -10.25
CA SER A 111 8.16 0.49 -10.25
C SER A 111 7.96 0.00 -11.68
N ASN A 112 8.47 -1.19 -12.00
CA ASN A 112 8.36 -1.78 -13.33
C ASN A 112 7.63 -3.13 -13.30
N LEU A 113 6.87 -3.39 -14.35
CA LEU A 113 6.27 -4.69 -14.65
C LEU A 113 6.76 -5.12 -16.03
N ARG A 114 7.28 -6.33 -16.13
CA ARG A 114 7.75 -6.91 -17.41
C ARG A 114 7.22 -8.33 -17.57
N PRO A 115 6.88 -8.78 -18.78
CA PRO A 115 6.58 -10.19 -19.03
C PRO A 115 7.77 -11.09 -18.64
N SER A 116 7.49 -12.28 -18.10
CA SER A 116 8.53 -13.26 -17.78
C SER A 116 7.99 -14.68 -17.78
N ILE A 117 8.72 -15.59 -18.43
CA ILE A 117 8.45 -17.04 -18.38
C ILE A 117 9.01 -17.71 -17.11
N GLN A 118 9.83 -16.99 -16.34
CA GLN A 118 10.48 -17.51 -15.13
C GLN A 118 9.56 -17.44 -13.89
N THR A 119 8.51 -16.61 -13.94
CA THR A 119 7.55 -16.48 -12.84
C THR A 119 6.24 -17.18 -13.20
N PRO A 120 5.57 -17.88 -12.25
CA PRO A 120 4.27 -18.53 -12.51
C PRO A 120 3.17 -17.56 -12.95
N THR A 121 3.31 -16.27 -12.62
CA THR A 121 2.36 -15.22 -13.00
C THR A 121 2.57 -14.71 -14.44
N GLY A 122 3.60 -15.18 -15.15
CA GLY A 122 3.93 -14.65 -16.48
C GLY A 122 4.50 -13.22 -16.46
N LEU A 123 4.79 -12.69 -15.27
CA LEU A 123 5.15 -11.29 -15.03
C LEU A 123 6.23 -11.20 -13.95
N LEU A 124 7.31 -10.50 -14.26
CA LEU A 124 8.33 -10.07 -13.30
C LEU A 124 7.92 -8.70 -12.74
N LYS A 125 7.84 -8.61 -11.42
CA LYS A 125 7.47 -7.39 -10.70
C LYS A 125 8.69 -6.79 -9.99
N GLU A 126 9.09 -5.59 -10.39
CA GLU A 126 10.13 -4.81 -9.74
C GLU A 126 9.44 -3.63 -9.03
N CYS A 127 8.94 -3.88 -7.83
CA CYS A 127 8.18 -2.91 -7.06
C CYS A 127 9.07 -2.17 -6.07
N ASN A 128 8.98 -0.84 -6.04
CA ASN A 128 9.62 0.01 -5.05
C ASN A 128 8.57 0.71 -4.17
N CYS A 129 8.83 0.75 -2.87
CA CYS A 129 7.95 1.27 -1.83
C CYS A 129 8.63 2.46 -1.13
N CYS A 130 7.87 3.51 -0.86
CA CYS A 130 8.34 4.63 -0.03
C CYS A 130 8.34 4.19 1.45
N ARG A 131 9.53 4.04 2.05
CA ARG A 131 9.70 3.56 3.42
C ARG A 131 10.75 4.39 4.16
N GLU A 132 10.74 4.27 5.47
CA GLU A 132 11.70 4.87 6.37
C GLU A 132 13.12 4.35 6.10
N THR A 133 14.10 5.27 6.09
CA THR A 133 15.53 4.91 6.05
C THR A 133 16.15 4.91 7.44
N SER A 134 15.57 5.70 8.34
CA SER A 134 16.05 5.90 9.70
C SER A 134 14.89 6.35 10.59
N MET A 135 14.95 5.95 11.87
CA MET A 135 13.95 6.29 12.88
C MET A 135 14.57 7.25 13.91
N GLN A 136 13.72 8.06 14.54
CA GLN A 136 14.09 8.91 15.66
C GLN A 136 13.02 8.84 16.75
N THR A 137 13.46 8.88 18.01
CA THR A 137 12.55 8.93 19.17
C THR A 137 12.22 10.38 19.49
N LYS A 138 10.92 10.68 19.56
CA LYS A 138 10.37 11.99 19.91
C LYS A 138 9.60 11.89 21.21
N ARG A 139 9.83 12.85 22.11
CA ARG A 139 9.05 13.00 23.34
C ARG A 139 7.87 13.92 23.08
N ILE A 140 6.68 13.48 23.44
CA ILE A 140 5.43 14.20 23.26
C ILE A 140 4.78 14.38 24.62
N ILE A 141 4.26 15.57 24.86
CA ILE A 141 3.59 15.94 26.11
C ILE A 141 2.09 15.89 25.83
N LEU A 142 1.37 15.09 26.61
CA LEU A 142 -0.09 15.08 26.67
C LEU A 142 -0.48 15.90 27.92
N ASP A 143 -1.26 16.95 27.72
CA ASP A 143 -1.56 17.97 28.73
C ASP A 143 -3.03 18.02 29.14
N ASN A 144 -3.92 17.29 28.46
CA ASN A 144 -5.32 17.18 28.84
C ASN A 144 -5.56 15.84 29.54
N CYS A 145 -5.41 15.83 30.87
CA CYS A 145 -5.50 14.61 31.68
C CYS A 145 -6.81 14.53 32.47
N PHE A 146 -7.39 13.34 32.54
CA PHE A 146 -8.63 13.05 33.26
C PHE A 146 -8.46 11.84 34.19
N ASP A 147 -9.15 11.85 35.32
CA ASP A 147 -9.23 10.71 36.24
C ASP A 147 -10.19 9.61 35.74
N GLN A 148 -10.41 8.58 36.56
CA GLN A 148 -11.34 7.50 36.25
C GLN A 148 -12.81 7.95 36.17
N ASP A 149 -13.17 8.98 36.92
CA ASP A 149 -14.52 9.54 37.01
C ASP A 149 -14.80 10.58 35.89
N GLY A 150 -13.76 10.96 35.14
CA GLY A 150 -13.82 11.92 34.04
C GLY A 150 -13.58 13.37 34.47
N ASN A 151 -13.12 13.62 35.70
CA ASN A 151 -12.74 14.95 36.15
C ASN A 151 -11.36 15.33 35.59
N GLU A 152 -11.21 16.60 35.23
CA GLU A 152 -9.95 17.14 34.72
C GLU A 152 -8.90 17.25 35.84
N LEU A 153 -7.70 16.73 35.56
CA LEU A 153 -6.54 16.80 36.44
C LEU A 153 -5.68 18.01 36.05
N ILE A 154 -5.99 19.18 36.62
CA ILE A 154 -5.35 20.45 36.27
C ILE A 154 -3.84 20.41 36.59
N GLY A 155 -3.03 20.74 35.59
CA GLY A 155 -1.57 20.85 35.73
C GLY A 155 -0.83 19.52 35.59
N GLU A 156 -1.54 18.40 35.57
CA GLU A 156 -0.96 17.09 35.28
C GLU A 156 -0.57 16.98 33.80
N LYS A 157 0.57 16.33 33.55
CA LYS A 157 1.09 16.10 32.20
C LYS A 157 1.67 14.70 32.11
N LEU A 158 1.46 14.06 30.97
CA LEU A 158 2.04 12.76 30.67
C LEU A 158 2.98 12.87 29.49
N ILE A 159 4.24 12.47 29.69
CA ILE A 159 5.23 12.45 28.62
C ILE A 159 5.30 11.05 28.03
N ILE A 160 5.00 10.95 26.74
CA ILE A 160 5.14 9.70 25.98
C ILE A 160 6.31 9.80 25.00
N THR A 161 6.83 8.64 24.61
CA THR A 161 7.87 8.53 23.57
C THR A 161 7.29 7.85 22.35
N VAL A 162 7.43 8.48 21.19
CA VAL A 162 7.00 7.94 19.89
C VAL A 162 8.22 7.80 18.99
N ASN A 163 8.32 6.71 18.26
CA ASN A 163 9.33 6.53 17.23
C ASN A 163 8.73 6.93 15.88
N GLU A 164 9.34 7.92 15.24
CA GLU A 164 8.92 8.45 13.95
C GLU A 164 10.05 8.35 12.91
N PRO A 165 9.74 8.25 11.61
CA PRO A 165 10.75 8.27 10.56
C PRO A 165 11.46 9.63 10.50
N ARG A 166 12.79 9.60 10.49
CA ARG A 166 13.62 10.79 10.28
C ARG A 166 13.80 11.10 8.80
N HIS A 167 13.93 10.07 7.97
CA HIS A 167 14.09 10.19 6.52
C HIS A 167 13.36 9.04 5.82
N CYS A 168 12.93 9.29 4.58
CA CYS A 168 12.21 8.32 3.75
C CYS A 168 12.85 8.22 2.36
N ALA A 169 12.86 7.02 1.80
CA ALA A 169 13.34 6.77 0.44
C ALA A 169 12.60 5.59 -0.21
N CYS A 170 12.84 5.41 -1.51
CA CYS A 170 12.30 4.28 -2.25
C CYS A 170 13.20 3.06 -2.10
N PHE A 171 12.63 1.94 -1.65
CA PHE A 171 13.32 0.66 -1.53
C PHE A 171 12.53 -0.44 -2.23
N GLN A 172 13.20 -1.48 -2.69
CA GLN A 172 12.53 -2.66 -3.23
C GLN A 172 11.55 -3.22 -2.18
N CYS A 173 10.29 -3.42 -2.60
CA CYS A 173 9.28 -3.96 -1.71
C CYS A 173 9.60 -5.42 -1.41
N THR A 174 9.66 -5.76 -0.12
CA THR A 174 9.62 -7.14 0.35
C THR A 174 8.20 -7.69 0.17
N ASN A 175 8.07 -8.85 -0.51
CA ASN A 175 6.82 -9.62 -0.62
C ASN A 175 6.40 -10.22 0.71
#